data_AF-X1SDG9-F1
#
_entry.id   AF-X1SDG9-F1
#
_cell.length_a   1.000
_cell.length_b   1.000
_cell.length_c   1.000
_cell.angle_alpha   90.00
_cell.angle_beta   90.00
_cell.angle_gamma   90.00
#
_symmetry.space_group_name_H-M   'P 1'
#
loop_
_entity.id
_entity.type
_entity.pdbx_description
1 polymer ?
#
loop_
_entity_poly.entity_id
_entity_poly.type
_entity_poly.pdbx_seq_one_letter_code
_entity_poly.pdbx_strand_id
1 'polypeptide(L)'
;ALWSHKPGSVCFLYTPNNPKIVEHRNLLISEKGFLPVNTVSFYPVSITGNEILKIPAAEGKKVVVNITPGTKGHGSFLALWAKLHSTDVFSIETSSQKLMKMPEGSGRSVIAPPPTLLLKLSGINVKKYGEGKGSLFKDRGLFEGMLDFLKMINKEGKDIKDFPERKISLSGASLIPLSNDKVKILHKEKGNTVSWSVKTGKWFERLIGYVLAECGAQDVQIGITTEWRSETKKHLAGKYSGASQMSEIDVAARFKAVYYIVSCKATKKKEINKI
;
A
#
# COMPACT_ATOMS: atom_id res chain seq x y z
N ALA A 1 -1.06 -10.50 -10.73
CA ALA A 1 -1.37 -11.79 -11.38
C ALA A 1 -1.96 -12.81 -10.41
N LEU A 2 -1.24 -13.23 -9.35
CA LEU A 2 -1.74 -14.27 -8.42
C LEU A 2 -3.11 -13.95 -7.81
N TRP A 3 -3.28 -12.75 -7.24
CA TRP A 3 -4.57 -12.31 -6.70
C TRP A 3 -5.70 -12.21 -7.74
N SER A 4 -5.36 -12.04 -9.02
CA SER A 4 -6.34 -11.90 -10.11
C SER A 4 -6.75 -13.27 -10.68
N HIS A 5 -5.82 -14.22 -10.79
CA HIS A 5 -6.10 -15.58 -11.27
C HIS A 5 -6.54 -16.54 -10.16
N LYS A 6 -6.10 -16.31 -8.91
CA LYS A 6 -6.28 -17.22 -7.77
C LYS A 6 -5.93 -18.69 -8.10
N PRO A 7 -4.73 -18.96 -8.63
CA PRO A 7 -4.40 -20.31 -9.07
C PRO A 7 -4.20 -21.23 -7.86
N GLY A 8 -4.56 -22.52 -8.00
CA GLY A 8 -4.27 -23.51 -6.96
C GLY A 8 -2.76 -23.72 -6.77
N SER A 9 -1.95 -23.57 -7.81
CA SER A 9 -0.50 -23.69 -7.77
C SER A 9 0.18 -22.62 -8.64
N VAL A 10 1.37 -22.18 -8.22
CA VAL A 10 2.24 -21.28 -8.99
C VAL A 10 3.64 -21.87 -9.13
N CYS A 11 4.21 -21.78 -10.33
CA CYS A 11 5.63 -22.00 -10.58
C CYS A 11 6.27 -20.65 -10.94
N PHE A 12 7.24 -20.21 -10.16
CA PHE A 12 8.04 -19.02 -10.46
C PHE A 12 9.30 -19.40 -11.23
N LEU A 13 9.47 -18.82 -12.41
CA LEU A 13 10.74 -18.89 -13.13
C LEU A 13 11.68 -17.84 -12.54
N TYR A 14 12.89 -18.24 -12.15
CA TYR A 14 13.82 -17.33 -11.48
C TYR A 14 15.27 -17.55 -11.94
N THR A 15 16.08 -16.50 -11.90
CA THR A 15 17.49 -16.55 -12.27
C THR A 15 18.38 -16.79 -11.04
N PRO A 16 18.93 -18.01 -10.85
CA PRO A 16 19.65 -18.38 -9.63
C PRO A 16 20.97 -17.61 -9.46
N ASN A 17 21.55 -17.11 -10.55
CA ASN A 17 22.82 -16.37 -10.53
C ASN A 17 22.63 -14.89 -10.17
N ASN A 18 21.40 -14.43 -9.93
CA ASN A 18 21.12 -13.06 -9.51
C ASN A 18 20.77 -13.04 -8.01
N PRO A 19 21.65 -12.51 -7.13
CA PRO A 19 21.43 -12.52 -5.68
C PRO A 19 20.12 -11.85 -5.25
N LYS A 20 19.71 -10.76 -5.90
CA LYS A 20 18.44 -10.06 -5.59
C LYS A 20 17.23 -10.93 -5.93
N ILE A 21 17.28 -11.68 -7.03
CA ILE A 21 16.20 -12.59 -7.41
C ILE A 21 16.14 -13.80 -6.46
N VAL A 22 17.29 -14.31 -6.03
CA VAL A 22 17.35 -15.38 -5.01
C VAL A 22 16.79 -14.89 -3.68
N GLU A 23 17.08 -13.66 -3.28
CA GLU A 23 16.50 -13.04 -2.09
C GLU A 23 14.97 -12.97 -2.20
N HIS A 24 14.42 -12.46 -3.32
CA HIS A 24 12.97 -12.44 -3.55
C HIS A 24 12.34 -13.84 -3.55
N ARG A 25 13.02 -14.85 -4.12
CA ARG A 25 12.57 -16.25 -4.04
C ARG A 25 12.49 -16.71 -2.59
N ASN A 26 13.53 -16.48 -1.80
CA ASN A 26 13.59 -16.91 -0.40
C ASN A 26 12.50 -16.22 0.43
N LEU A 27 12.22 -14.94 0.16
CA LEU A 27 11.09 -14.22 0.76
C LEU A 27 9.74 -14.83 0.38
N LEU A 28 9.52 -15.17 -0.89
CA LEU A 28 8.27 -15.84 -1.30
C LEU A 28 8.11 -17.23 -0.65
N ILE A 29 9.22 -17.92 -0.35
CA ILE A 29 9.21 -19.19 0.39
C ILE A 29 8.84 -18.97 1.85
N SER A 30 9.49 -18.02 2.54
CA SER A 30 9.21 -17.73 3.96
C SER A 30 7.80 -17.20 4.16
N GLU A 31 7.33 -16.37 3.23
CA GLU A 31 6.02 -15.71 3.27
C GLU A 31 4.94 -16.47 2.48
N LYS A 32 5.14 -17.76 2.15
CA LYS A 32 4.21 -18.51 1.30
C LYS A 32 2.76 -18.52 1.79
N GLY A 33 2.56 -18.45 3.11
CA GLY A 33 1.23 -18.42 3.74
C GLY A 33 0.43 -17.16 3.44
N PHE A 34 1.07 -16.12 2.89
CA PHE A 34 0.44 -14.88 2.47
C PHE A 34 0.05 -14.87 0.98
N LEU A 35 0.53 -15.83 0.20
CA LEU A 35 0.20 -15.93 -1.21
C LEU A 35 -1.16 -16.62 -1.38
N PRO A 36 -2.03 -16.15 -2.31
CA PRO A 36 -3.35 -16.73 -2.53
C PRO A 36 -3.27 -17.99 -3.41
N VAL A 37 -2.41 -18.95 -3.02
CA VAL A 37 -2.09 -20.19 -3.75
C VAL A 37 -1.86 -21.33 -2.76
N ASN A 38 -2.16 -22.57 -3.13
CA ASN A 38 -1.94 -23.73 -2.26
C ASN A 38 -0.50 -24.26 -2.38
N THR A 39 0.09 -24.15 -3.57
CA THR A 39 1.44 -24.68 -3.84
C THR A 39 2.29 -23.66 -4.55
N VAL A 40 3.54 -23.52 -4.10
CA VAL A 40 4.56 -22.65 -4.69
C VAL A 40 5.75 -23.52 -5.09
N SER A 41 6.16 -23.45 -6.34
CA SER A 41 7.38 -24.07 -6.86
C SER A 41 8.24 -23.04 -7.59
N PHE A 42 9.51 -23.38 -7.80
CA PHE A 42 10.48 -22.54 -8.47
C PHE A 42 11.23 -23.35 -9.52
N TYR A 43 11.39 -22.77 -10.71
CA TYR A 43 12.16 -23.39 -11.79
C TYR A 43 13.31 -22.45 -12.18
N PRO A 44 14.57 -22.91 -12.08
CA PRO A 44 15.71 -22.07 -12.40
C PRO A 44 15.81 -21.86 -13.92
N VAL A 45 15.99 -20.61 -14.33
CA VAL A 45 16.23 -20.21 -15.73
C VAL A 45 17.45 -19.30 -15.80
N SER A 46 18.23 -19.41 -16.86
CA SER A 46 19.33 -18.47 -17.11
C SER A 46 18.77 -17.10 -17.51
N ILE A 47 19.63 -16.10 -17.70
CA ILE A 47 19.18 -14.78 -18.19
C ILE A 47 18.62 -14.84 -19.62
N THR A 48 19.02 -15.84 -20.42
CA THR A 48 18.61 -15.98 -21.82
C THR A 48 17.22 -16.62 -21.96
N GLY A 49 16.85 -17.53 -21.04
CA GLY A 49 15.50 -18.11 -20.98
C GLY A 49 15.23 -19.28 -21.92
N ASN A 50 16.23 -19.84 -22.60
CA ASN A 50 16.03 -20.92 -23.58
C ASN A 50 15.56 -22.25 -22.96
N GLU A 51 15.99 -22.51 -21.74
CA GLU A 51 15.54 -23.61 -20.86
C GLU A 51 14.02 -23.62 -20.59
N ILE A 52 13.33 -22.49 -20.71
CA ILE A 52 11.87 -22.40 -20.58
C ILE A 52 11.16 -23.37 -21.52
N LEU A 53 11.69 -23.57 -22.74
CA LEU A 53 11.12 -24.50 -23.72
C LEU A 53 11.24 -25.98 -23.30
N LYS A 54 12.08 -26.28 -22.32
CA LYS A 54 12.28 -27.63 -21.79
C LYS A 54 11.36 -27.94 -20.60
N ILE A 55 10.56 -26.96 -20.14
CA ILE A 55 9.62 -27.16 -19.03
C ILE A 55 8.53 -28.15 -19.50
N PRO A 56 8.27 -29.25 -18.77
CA PRO A 56 7.24 -30.20 -19.16
C PRO A 56 5.84 -29.60 -19.07
N ALA A 57 4.93 -30.10 -19.92
CA ALA A 57 3.52 -29.76 -19.85
C ALA A 57 2.92 -30.20 -18.49
N ALA A 58 2.02 -29.40 -17.94
CA ALA A 58 1.26 -29.82 -16.76
C ALA A 58 0.03 -30.61 -17.20
N GLU A 59 0.19 -31.91 -17.41
CA GLU A 59 -0.88 -32.81 -17.87
C GLU A 59 -2.11 -32.74 -16.96
N GLY A 60 -3.31 -32.71 -17.57
CA GLY A 60 -4.58 -32.66 -16.87
C GLY A 60 -4.87 -31.35 -16.10
N LYS A 61 -4.02 -30.32 -16.22
CA LYS A 61 -4.19 -29.04 -15.52
C LYS A 61 -4.41 -27.90 -16.49
N LYS A 62 -5.32 -26.99 -16.13
CA LYS A 62 -5.45 -25.70 -16.81
C LYS A 62 -4.28 -24.80 -16.41
N VAL A 63 -3.36 -24.57 -17.35
CA VAL A 63 -2.23 -23.65 -17.18
C VAL A 63 -2.60 -22.29 -17.75
N VAL A 64 -2.01 -21.24 -17.17
CA VAL A 64 -1.93 -19.91 -17.78
C VAL A 64 -0.53 -19.37 -17.48
N VAL A 65 0.05 -18.61 -18.41
CA VAL A 65 1.36 -17.98 -18.18
C VAL A 65 1.23 -16.48 -18.06
N ASN A 66 2.02 -15.88 -17.17
CA ASN A 66 2.12 -14.43 -17.03
C ASN A 66 3.51 -13.97 -17.48
N ILE A 67 3.57 -13.21 -18.58
CA ILE A 67 4.82 -12.73 -19.18
C ILE A 67 5.21 -11.31 -18.75
N THR A 68 4.49 -10.72 -17.78
CA THR A 68 4.81 -9.36 -17.28
C THR A 68 6.20 -9.26 -16.66
N PRO A 69 6.60 -10.15 -15.73
CA PRO A 69 7.90 -10.03 -15.06
C PRO A 69 9.01 -10.75 -15.85
N GLY A 70 10.25 -10.34 -15.61
CA GLY A 70 11.44 -10.94 -16.23
C GLY A 70 11.98 -10.13 -17.40
N THR A 71 12.91 -10.72 -18.15
CA THR A 71 13.46 -10.10 -19.35
C THR A 71 12.51 -10.29 -20.54
N LYS A 72 12.68 -9.49 -21.60
CA LYS A 72 11.96 -9.71 -22.87
C LYS A 72 12.21 -11.13 -23.42
N GLY A 73 13.43 -11.66 -23.26
CA GLY A 73 13.77 -13.04 -23.64
C GLY A 73 12.94 -14.07 -22.88
N HIS A 74 12.84 -13.93 -21.55
CA HIS A 74 11.96 -14.79 -20.73
C HIS A 74 10.50 -14.72 -21.20
N GLY A 75 9.99 -13.51 -21.44
CA GLY A 75 8.63 -13.30 -21.93
C GLY A 75 8.38 -13.98 -23.29
N SER A 76 9.31 -13.83 -24.24
CA SER A 76 9.21 -14.45 -25.56
C SER A 76 9.25 -15.97 -25.51
N PHE A 77 10.21 -16.56 -24.78
CA PHE A 77 10.29 -18.03 -24.66
C PHE A 77 9.11 -18.62 -23.90
N LEU A 78 8.60 -17.92 -22.87
CA LEU A 78 7.42 -18.36 -22.13
C LEU A 78 6.13 -18.26 -22.97
N ALA A 79 6.01 -17.24 -23.82
CA ALA A 79 4.92 -17.15 -24.78
C ALA A 79 5.00 -18.26 -25.85
N LEU A 80 6.19 -18.58 -26.36
CA LEU A 80 6.40 -19.69 -27.28
C LEU A 80 6.06 -21.04 -26.62
N TRP A 81 6.53 -21.26 -25.39
CA TRP A 81 6.18 -22.45 -24.60
C TRP A 81 4.66 -22.57 -24.45
N ALA A 82 3.96 -21.49 -24.08
CA ALA A 82 2.52 -21.51 -23.94
C ALA A 82 1.80 -21.84 -25.26
N LYS A 83 2.30 -21.34 -26.39
CA LYS A 83 1.78 -21.67 -27.71
C LYS A 83 1.95 -23.16 -28.05
N LEU A 84 3.12 -23.75 -27.78
CA LEU A 84 3.40 -25.17 -28.00
C LEU A 84 2.51 -26.07 -27.14
N HIS A 85 2.10 -25.60 -25.96
CA HIS A 85 1.25 -26.32 -25.02
C HIS A 85 -0.21 -25.83 -25.01
N SER A 86 -0.67 -25.14 -26.06
CA SER A 86 -2.05 -24.66 -26.22
C SER A 86 -2.62 -23.97 -24.96
N THR A 87 -1.78 -23.15 -24.33
CA THR A 87 -2.03 -22.48 -23.05
C THR A 87 -2.20 -20.97 -23.25
N ASP A 88 -3.07 -20.35 -22.44
CA ASP A 88 -3.30 -18.91 -22.49
C ASP A 88 -2.09 -18.11 -21.95
N VAL A 89 -1.78 -17.02 -22.66
CA VAL A 89 -0.74 -16.04 -22.27
C VAL A 89 -1.41 -14.79 -21.74
N PHE A 90 -0.92 -14.27 -20.61
CA PHE A 90 -1.37 -13.01 -20.03
C PHE A 90 -0.22 -12.04 -19.74
N SER A 91 -0.52 -10.76 -19.80
CA SER A 91 0.37 -9.67 -19.39
C SER A 91 -0.41 -8.61 -18.60
N ILE A 92 0.24 -7.94 -17.65
CA ILE A 92 -0.33 -6.82 -16.90
C ILE A 92 0.06 -5.53 -17.61
N GLU A 93 -0.93 -4.81 -18.10
CA GLU A 93 -0.78 -3.47 -18.61
C GLU A 93 -0.86 -2.47 -17.46
N THR A 94 0.30 -1.95 -17.04
CA THR A 94 0.41 -1.07 -15.88
C THR A 94 -0.31 0.27 -16.07
N SER A 95 -0.39 0.81 -17.29
CA SER A 95 -1.08 2.09 -17.57
C SER A 95 -2.59 1.99 -17.34
N SER A 96 -3.22 0.93 -17.86
CA SER A 96 -4.67 0.73 -17.76
C SER A 96 -5.08 -0.11 -16.53
N GLN A 97 -4.11 -0.66 -15.79
CA GLN A 97 -4.32 -1.54 -14.64
C GLN A 97 -5.16 -2.79 -15.01
N LYS A 98 -4.92 -3.32 -16.21
CA LYS A 98 -5.60 -4.51 -16.74
C LYS A 98 -4.65 -5.70 -16.87
N LEU A 99 -5.19 -6.88 -16.60
CA LEU A 99 -4.61 -8.16 -16.94
C LEU A 99 -5.17 -8.56 -18.31
N MET A 100 -4.32 -8.50 -19.32
CA MET A 100 -4.64 -8.68 -20.74
C MET A 100 -4.30 -10.09 -21.18
N LYS A 101 -5.22 -10.75 -21.89
CA LYS A 101 -4.97 -12.01 -22.60
C LYS A 101 -4.35 -11.71 -23.96
N MET A 102 -3.30 -12.44 -24.32
CA MET A 102 -2.58 -12.29 -25.58
C MET A 102 -2.81 -13.49 -26.50
N PRO A 103 -3.05 -13.29 -27.82
CA PRO A 103 -3.08 -12.00 -28.52
C PRO A 103 -4.47 -11.35 -28.58
N GLU A 104 -5.52 -11.96 -28.01
CA GLU A 104 -6.91 -11.54 -28.26
C GLU A 104 -7.26 -10.16 -27.70
N GLY A 105 -6.45 -9.62 -26.79
CA GLY A 105 -6.63 -8.27 -26.22
C GLY A 105 -7.79 -8.17 -25.24
N SER A 106 -8.47 -9.28 -24.90
CA SER A 106 -9.47 -9.30 -23.84
C SER A 106 -8.80 -9.06 -22.49
N GLY A 107 -9.35 -8.15 -21.68
CA GLY A 107 -8.72 -7.69 -20.44
C GLY A 107 -9.68 -7.57 -19.29
N ARG A 108 -9.20 -7.81 -18.07
CA ARG A 108 -9.93 -7.58 -16.82
C ARG A 108 -9.10 -6.79 -15.82
N SER A 109 -9.74 -6.13 -14.87
CA SER A 109 -9.02 -5.35 -13.85
C SER A 109 -8.07 -6.22 -13.03
N VAL A 110 -6.87 -5.70 -12.76
CA VAL A 110 -5.91 -6.35 -11.86
C VAL A 110 -6.40 -6.23 -10.42
N ILE A 111 -6.39 -7.36 -9.72
CA ILE A 111 -6.56 -7.42 -8.27
C ILE A 111 -5.17 -7.46 -7.64
N ALA A 112 -4.95 -6.61 -6.64
CA ALA A 112 -3.70 -6.47 -5.91
C ALA A 112 -3.90 -6.69 -4.40
N PRO A 113 -2.86 -7.12 -3.68
CA PRO A 113 -2.92 -7.32 -2.24
C PRO A 113 -3.03 -6.01 -1.44
N PRO A 114 -3.42 -6.05 -0.16
CA PRO A 114 -3.32 -4.89 0.72
C PRO A 114 -1.88 -4.35 0.85
N PRO A 115 -1.67 -3.05 1.12
CA PRO A 115 -0.33 -2.45 1.22
C PRO A 115 0.60 -3.16 2.21
N THR A 116 0.08 -3.57 3.36
CA THR A 116 0.85 -4.26 4.40
C THR A 116 1.39 -5.61 3.94
N LEU A 117 0.62 -6.31 3.10
CA LEU A 117 1.05 -7.58 2.51
C LEU A 117 2.10 -7.36 1.43
N LEU A 118 1.97 -6.31 0.62
CA LEU A 118 2.99 -5.94 -0.36
C LEU A 118 4.35 -5.63 0.31
N LEU A 119 4.33 -4.90 1.43
CA LEU A 119 5.54 -4.59 2.20
C LEU A 119 6.25 -5.87 2.68
N LYS A 120 5.50 -6.83 3.22
CA LYS A 120 6.06 -8.14 3.63
C LYS A 120 6.70 -8.88 2.47
N LEU A 121 6.00 -8.97 1.35
CA LEU A 121 6.49 -9.66 0.15
C LEU A 121 7.69 -8.96 -0.48
N SER A 122 7.91 -7.69 -0.14
CA SER A 122 9.10 -6.90 -0.51
C SER A 122 10.24 -7.04 0.53
N GLY A 123 10.08 -7.89 1.54
CA GLY A 123 11.08 -8.14 2.58
C GLY A 123 11.24 -6.98 3.56
N ILE A 124 10.18 -6.16 3.73
CA ILE A 124 10.13 -5.10 4.73
C ILE A 124 9.48 -5.66 6.01
N ASN A 125 10.22 -5.57 7.12
CA ASN A 125 9.73 -5.99 8.42
C ASN A 125 8.74 -4.96 8.96
N VAL A 126 7.46 -5.33 9.06
CA VAL A 126 6.41 -4.48 9.64
C VAL A 126 6.27 -4.80 11.13
N LYS A 127 6.65 -3.85 11.99
CA LYS A 127 6.51 -3.92 13.46
C LYS A 127 5.07 -3.81 13.90
N LYS A 128 4.37 -2.83 13.32
CA LYS A 128 3.02 -2.44 13.69
C LYS A 128 2.26 -2.09 12.43
N TYR A 129 1.09 -2.70 12.28
CA TYR A 129 0.23 -2.48 11.13
C TYR A 129 -0.58 -1.18 11.26
N GLY A 130 -0.79 -0.68 12.48
CA GLY A 130 -1.54 0.55 12.70
C GLY A 130 -3.05 0.34 12.56
N GLU A 131 -3.77 1.38 12.14
CA GLU A 131 -5.24 1.36 12.02
C GLU A 131 -5.70 1.10 10.58
N GLY A 132 -6.68 0.22 10.39
CA GLY A 132 -7.21 -0.12 9.06
C GLY A 132 -8.49 0.65 8.70
N LYS A 133 -8.87 0.62 7.42
CA LYS A 133 -10.06 1.30 6.85
C LYS A 133 -11.32 1.22 7.74
N GLY A 134 -11.64 0.05 8.28
CA GLY A 134 -12.84 -0.16 9.09
C GLY A 134 -12.91 0.65 10.39
N SER A 135 -11.77 1.01 11.02
CA SER A 135 -11.79 1.83 12.24
C SER A 135 -12.12 3.30 11.96
N LEU A 136 -11.84 3.79 10.76
CA LEU A 136 -12.04 5.19 10.38
C LEU A 136 -13.52 5.56 10.32
N PHE A 137 -14.37 4.62 9.89
CA PHE A 137 -15.80 4.84 9.80
C PHE A 137 -16.50 4.91 11.16
N LYS A 138 -15.84 4.49 12.25
CA LYS A 138 -16.37 4.67 13.61
C LYS A 138 -16.43 6.14 14.01
N ASP A 139 -15.54 6.97 13.46
CA ASP A 139 -15.48 8.42 13.71
C ASP A 139 -15.97 9.23 12.50
N ARG A 140 -16.83 8.65 11.66
CA ARG A 140 -17.38 9.29 10.46
C ARG A 140 -17.90 10.71 10.74
N GLY A 141 -18.73 10.87 11.77
CA GLY A 141 -19.31 12.17 12.12
C GLY A 141 -18.27 13.21 12.52
N LEU A 142 -17.17 12.80 13.17
CA LEU A 142 -16.05 13.69 13.48
C LEU A 142 -15.38 14.18 12.18
N PHE A 143 -15.04 13.26 11.28
CA PHE A 143 -14.34 13.60 10.05
C PHE A 143 -15.21 14.40 9.07
N GLU A 144 -16.49 14.05 8.93
CA GLU A 144 -17.45 14.85 8.15
C GLU A 144 -17.61 16.26 8.73
N GLY A 145 -17.70 16.37 10.06
CA GLY A 145 -17.76 17.67 10.73
C GLY A 145 -16.51 18.53 10.52
N MET A 146 -15.32 17.92 10.46
CA MET A 146 -14.07 18.60 10.09
C MET A 146 -14.07 19.02 8.61
N LEU A 147 -14.41 18.13 7.69
CA LEU A 147 -14.39 18.40 6.25
C LEU A 147 -15.41 19.48 5.86
N ASP A 148 -16.60 19.46 6.44
CA ASP A 148 -17.60 20.51 6.26
C ASP A 148 -17.05 21.86 6.73
N PHE A 149 -16.39 21.91 7.89
CA PHE A 149 -15.77 23.13 8.38
C PHE A 149 -14.66 23.65 7.46
N LEU A 150 -13.78 22.77 6.96
CA LEU A 150 -12.72 23.13 6.00
C LEU A 150 -13.29 23.68 4.69
N LYS A 151 -14.40 23.13 4.18
CA LYS A 151 -15.11 23.68 3.02
C LYS A 151 -15.63 25.10 3.28
N MET A 152 -16.15 25.35 4.49
CA MET A 152 -16.63 26.68 4.87
C MET A 152 -15.51 27.72 4.98
N ILE A 153 -14.34 27.34 5.53
CA ILE A 153 -13.14 28.20 5.55
C ILE A 153 -12.82 28.68 4.13
N ASN A 154 -12.77 27.74 3.18
CA ASN A 154 -12.47 28.05 1.78
C ASN A 154 -13.56 28.93 1.14
N LYS A 155 -14.85 28.63 1.38
CA LYS A 155 -15.97 29.41 0.84
C LYS A 155 -16.00 30.85 1.35
N GLU A 156 -15.65 31.07 2.62
CA GLU A 156 -15.63 32.41 3.23
C GLU A 156 -14.26 33.11 3.08
N GLY A 157 -13.31 32.52 2.36
CA GLY A 157 -11.99 33.13 2.09
C GLY A 157 -11.14 33.33 3.34
N LYS A 158 -11.31 32.50 4.39
CA LYS A 158 -10.49 32.55 5.60
C LYS A 158 -9.17 31.79 5.39
N ASP A 159 -8.12 32.19 6.10
CA ASP A 159 -6.81 31.52 6.00
C ASP A 159 -6.86 30.13 6.67
N ILE A 160 -6.61 29.09 5.86
CA ILE A 160 -6.54 27.70 6.32
C ILE A 160 -5.40 27.45 7.30
N LYS A 161 -4.36 28.29 7.31
CA LYS A 161 -3.19 28.15 8.22
C LYS A 161 -3.55 28.31 9.69
N ASP A 162 -4.68 28.94 9.99
CA ASP A 162 -5.17 29.08 11.36
C ASP A 162 -5.80 27.77 11.87
N PHE A 163 -6.14 26.82 10.99
CA PHE A 163 -6.62 25.50 11.37
C PHE A 163 -5.45 24.54 11.67
N PRO A 164 -5.51 23.69 12.71
CA PRO A 164 -6.59 23.54 13.69
C PRO A 164 -6.39 24.36 14.98
N GLU A 165 -5.31 25.12 15.11
CA GLU A 165 -4.82 25.60 16.42
C GLU A 165 -5.40 26.94 16.85
N ARG A 166 -5.89 27.76 15.92
CA ARG A 166 -6.38 29.11 16.21
C ARG A 166 -7.89 29.18 16.09
N LYS A 167 -8.48 30.15 16.82
CA LYS A 167 -9.91 30.41 16.75
C LYS A 167 -10.28 30.89 15.34
N ILE A 168 -11.25 30.23 14.72
CA ILE A 168 -11.82 30.64 13.42
C ILE A 168 -13.32 30.81 13.61
N SER A 169 -13.84 31.99 13.26
CA SER A 169 -15.28 32.27 13.30
C SER A 169 -15.80 32.43 11.87
N LEU A 170 -16.77 31.58 11.52
CA LEU A 170 -17.47 31.57 10.24
C LEU A 170 -18.95 31.90 10.48
N SER A 171 -19.69 32.17 9.42
CA SER A 171 -21.13 32.46 9.49
C SER A 171 -21.89 31.34 10.20
N GLY A 172 -21.76 30.10 9.72
CA GLY A 172 -22.47 28.92 10.23
C GLY A 172 -21.72 28.03 11.22
N ALA A 173 -20.43 28.29 11.50
CA ALA A 173 -19.63 27.43 12.39
C ALA A 173 -18.50 28.20 13.09
N SER A 174 -17.93 27.62 14.14
CA SER A 174 -16.76 28.19 14.80
C SER A 174 -15.82 27.11 15.33
N LEU A 175 -14.52 27.28 15.08
CA LEU A 175 -13.45 26.48 15.68
C LEU A 175 -12.99 27.18 16.96
N ILE A 176 -13.04 26.46 18.06
CA ILE A 176 -12.73 26.96 19.40
C ILE A 176 -11.62 26.07 19.99
N PRO A 177 -10.38 26.60 20.11
CA PRO A 177 -9.34 25.94 20.91
C PRO A 177 -9.77 25.82 22.37
N LEU A 178 -9.49 24.69 22.99
CA LEU A 178 -9.76 24.37 24.38
C LEU A 178 -8.44 24.11 25.12
N SER A 179 -8.49 24.02 26.44
CA SER A 179 -7.34 23.58 27.24
C SER A 179 -6.91 22.15 26.91
N ASN A 180 -5.65 21.82 27.21
CA ASN A 180 -5.06 20.48 27.04
C ASN A 180 -5.01 19.99 25.58
N ASP A 181 -4.61 20.86 24.64
CA ASP A 181 -4.44 20.51 23.23
C ASP A 181 -5.70 19.88 22.61
N LYS A 182 -6.87 20.38 23.00
CA LYS A 182 -8.16 19.97 22.44
C LYS A 182 -8.74 21.12 21.64
N VAL A 183 -9.50 20.78 20.61
CA VAL A 183 -10.21 21.76 19.80
C VAL A 183 -11.62 21.23 19.55
N LYS A 184 -12.57 22.15 19.39
CA LYS A 184 -13.95 21.81 19.01
C LYS A 184 -14.43 22.68 17.86
N ILE A 185 -15.21 22.09 16.96
CA ILE A 185 -16.00 22.82 15.98
C ILE A 185 -17.44 22.80 16.46
N LEU A 186 -18.05 23.97 16.60
CA LEU A 186 -19.47 24.16 16.86
C LEU A 186 -20.16 24.55 15.55
N HIS A 187 -21.05 23.70 15.04
CA HIS A 187 -21.90 24.01 13.89
C HIS A 187 -23.20 24.63 14.38
N LYS A 188 -23.43 25.92 14.10
CA LYS A 188 -24.52 26.72 14.69
C LYS A 188 -25.89 26.24 14.22
N GLU A 189 -26.04 25.87 12.96
CA GLU A 189 -27.32 25.47 12.37
C GLU A 189 -27.66 23.99 12.60
N LYS A 190 -26.64 23.13 12.63
CA LYS A 190 -26.83 21.67 12.80
C LYS A 190 -26.94 21.24 14.27
N GLY A 191 -26.62 22.12 15.23
CA GLY A 191 -26.51 21.77 16.65
C GLY A 191 -25.38 20.77 16.97
N ASN A 192 -24.63 20.32 15.97
CA ASN A 192 -23.60 19.30 16.11
C ASN A 192 -22.27 19.93 16.55
N THR A 193 -21.65 19.29 17.54
CA THR A 193 -20.31 19.63 18.00
C THR A 193 -19.39 18.45 17.75
N VAL A 194 -18.23 18.70 17.16
CA VAL A 194 -17.16 17.70 17.04
C VAL A 194 -15.92 18.20 17.76
N SER A 195 -15.23 17.31 18.46
CA SER A 195 -14.04 17.65 19.23
C SER A 195 -12.97 16.58 19.13
N TRP A 196 -11.71 16.99 19.10
CA TRP A 196 -10.56 16.09 19.04
C TRP A 196 -9.35 16.70 19.73
N SER A 197 -8.32 15.87 19.91
CA SER A 197 -7.02 16.33 20.41
C SER A 197 -6.06 16.62 19.26
N VAL A 198 -5.38 17.77 19.32
CA VAL A 198 -4.31 18.18 18.41
C VAL A 198 -2.91 17.86 18.98
N LYS A 199 -2.83 17.29 20.20
CA LYS A 199 -1.57 16.95 20.88
C LYS A 199 -0.64 16.09 20.03
N THR A 200 -1.22 15.20 19.23
CA THR A 200 -0.49 14.35 18.29
C THR A 200 -0.98 14.64 16.87
N GLY A 201 -0.10 14.54 15.87
CA GLY A 201 -0.48 14.69 14.46
C GLY A 201 -1.42 13.60 13.92
N LYS A 202 -1.70 12.57 14.74
CA LYS A 202 -2.47 11.39 14.38
C LYS A 202 -3.90 11.69 13.92
N TRP A 203 -4.54 12.76 14.43
CA TRP A 203 -5.87 13.17 13.95
C TRP A 203 -5.86 13.47 12.46
N PHE A 204 -4.78 14.06 11.94
CA PHE A 204 -4.66 14.43 10.54
C PHE A 204 -4.44 13.21 9.67
N GLU A 205 -3.59 12.27 10.11
CA GLU A 205 -3.42 10.98 9.43
C GLU A 205 -4.75 10.24 9.29
N ARG A 206 -5.55 10.20 10.37
CA ARG A 206 -6.88 9.59 10.37
C ARG A 206 -7.85 10.31 9.42
N LEU A 207 -7.84 11.64 9.40
CA LEU A 207 -8.64 12.43 8.48
C LEU A 207 -8.26 12.13 7.02
N ILE A 208 -6.97 12.10 6.69
CA ILE A 208 -6.48 11.76 5.35
C ILE A 208 -6.87 10.34 4.97
N GLY A 209 -6.69 9.37 5.86
CA GLY A 209 -7.11 8.00 5.63
C GLY A 209 -8.62 7.89 5.37
N TYR A 210 -9.44 8.62 6.13
CA TYR A 210 -10.89 8.68 5.93
C TYR A 210 -11.25 9.25 4.55
N VAL A 211 -10.62 10.36 4.14
CA VAL A 211 -10.83 10.97 2.81
C VAL A 211 -10.47 9.97 1.71
N LEU A 212 -9.34 9.28 1.81
CA LEU A 212 -8.95 8.27 0.82
C LEU A 212 -9.95 7.10 0.77
N ALA A 213 -10.47 6.67 1.93
CA ALA A 213 -11.49 5.64 2.01
C ALA A 213 -12.80 6.06 1.33
N GLU A 214 -13.27 7.28 1.56
CA GLU A 214 -14.45 7.86 0.90
C GLU A 214 -14.25 8.06 -0.60
N CYS A 215 -13.04 8.38 -1.05
CA CYS A 215 -12.69 8.46 -2.47
C CYS A 215 -12.64 7.09 -3.17
N GLY A 216 -12.94 5.99 -2.48
CA GLY A 216 -13.01 4.66 -3.06
C GLY A 216 -11.72 3.82 -2.94
N ALA A 217 -10.80 4.18 -2.05
CA ALA A 217 -9.66 3.31 -1.75
C ALA A 217 -10.16 1.94 -1.27
N GLN A 218 -9.63 0.87 -1.85
CA GLN A 218 -9.99 -0.50 -1.50
C GLN A 218 -9.38 -0.92 -0.16
N ASP A 219 -8.15 -0.49 0.10
CA ASP A 219 -7.49 -0.63 1.40
C ASP A 219 -6.96 0.73 1.85
N VAL A 220 -7.03 0.98 3.16
CA VAL A 220 -6.38 2.11 3.84
C VAL A 220 -5.77 1.58 5.13
N GLN A 221 -4.54 1.98 5.40
CA GLN A 221 -3.79 1.65 6.60
C GLN A 221 -3.07 2.91 7.10
N ILE A 222 -3.11 3.17 8.40
CA ILE A 222 -2.59 4.39 9.03
C ILE A 222 -1.56 4.04 10.08
N GLY A 223 -0.40 4.70 10.05
CA GLY A 223 0.68 4.54 11.03
C GLY A 223 1.33 3.16 10.97
N ILE A 224 1.74 2.73 9.77
CA ILE A 224 2.53 1.51 9.61
C ILE A 224 3.96 1.80 10.08
N THR A 225 4.46 1.03 11.04
CA THR A 225 5.84 1.16 11.52
C THR A 225 6.68 0.01 10.96
N THR A 226 7.82 0.33 10.36
CA THR A 226 8.78 -0.65 9.82
C THR A 226 10.04 -0.74 10.67
N GLU A 227 10.68 -1.90 10.65
CA GLU A 227 11.94 -2.17 11.35
C GLU A 227 13.10 -2.36 10.39
N TRP A 228 14.30 -2.05 10.87
CA TRP A 228 15.52 -2.51 10.22
C TRP A 228 15.58 -4.03 10.19
N ARG A 229 16.16 -4.59 9.13
CA ARG A 229 16.51 -6.02 9.08
C ARG A 229 17.52 -6.34 10.18
N SER A 230 17.50 -7.60 10.64
CA SER A 230 18.28 -8.05 11.81
C SER A 230 19.78 -7.72 11.71
N GLU A 231 20.38 -7.85 10.54
CA GLU A 231 21.80 -7.53 10.31
C GLU A 231 22.08 -6.03 10.49
N THR A 232 21.27 -5.19 9.85
CA THR A 232 21.37 -3.73 9.96
C THR A 232 21.07 -3.27 11.39
N LYS A 233 20.07 -3.88 12.04
CA LYS A 233 19.71 -3.60 13.44
C LYS A 233 20.87 -3.91 14.39
N LYS A 234 21.57 -5.05 14.20
CA LYS A 234 22.79 -5.39 14.96
C LYS A 234 23.91 -4.38 14.75
N HIS A 235 24.14 -3.96 13.50
CA HIS A 235 25.15 -2.95 13.18
C HIS A 235 24.82 -1.58 13.80
N LEU A 236 23.55 -1.16 13.75
CA LEU A 236 23.10 0.11 14.31
C LEU A 236 23.04 0.10 15.84
N ALA A 237 22.68 -1.01 16.47
CA ALA A 237 22.60 -1.13 17.93
C ALA A 237 23.95 -0.89 18.62
N GLY A 238 25.08 -1.17 17.96
CA GLY A 238 26.41 -0.87 18.48
C GLY A 238 26.80 0.61 18.40
N LYS A 239 26.07 1.43 17.63
CA LYS A 239 26.43 2.84 17.34
C LYS A 239 25.37 3.86 17.81
N TYR A 240 24.10 3.45 17.88
CA TYR A 240 22.97 4.29 18.26
C TYR A 240 22.01 3.51 19.17
N SER A 241 21.89 3.92 20.43
CA SER A 241 20.92 3.35 21.37
C SER A 241 19.49 3.60 20.86
N GLY A 242 18.68 2.55 20.76
CA GLY A 242 17.25 2.66 20.39
C GLY A 242 16.92 2.61 18.88
N ALA A 243 17.89 2.39 17.99
CA ALA A 243 17.70 2.31 16.53
C ALA A 243 17.00 1.01 16.06
N SER A 244 15.79 0.74 16.58
CA SER A 244 14.97 -0.42 16.19
C SER A 244 13.99 -0.10 15.06
N GLN A 245 13.58 1.16 14.92
CA GLN A 245 12.62 1.62 13.92
C GLN A 245 13.36 2.19 12.71
N MET A 246 12.92 1.77 11.52
CA MET A 246 13.46 2.26 10.25
C MET A 246 12.66 3.45 9.75
N SER A 247 11.34 3.30 9.63
CA SER A 247 10.46 4.34 9.10
C SER A 247 9.04 4.20 9.63
N GLU A 248 8.29 5.30 9.53
CA GLU A 248 6.85 5.34 9.75
C GLU A 248 6.18 5.78 8.45
N ILE A 249 5.14 5.04 8.05
CA ILE A 249 4.29 5.35 6.92
C ILE A 249 2.98 5.86 7.51
N ASP A 250 2.77 7.18 7.41
CA ASP A 250 1.64 7.87 8.02
C ASP A 250 0.31 7.34 7.46
N VAL A 251 0.14 7.32 6.13
CA VAL A 251 -1.03 6.68 5.49
C VAL A 251 -0.61 5.92 4.23
N ALA A 252 -1.06 4.67 4.11
CA ALA A 252 -0.95 3.86 2.90
C ALA A 252 -2.36 3.51 2.39
N ALA A 253 -2.64 3.78 1.12
CA ALA A 253 -3.91 3.45 0.49
C ALA A 253 -3.72 2.70 -0.83
N ARG A 254 -4.71 1.90 -1.21
CA ARG A 254 -4.71 1.17 -2.48
C ARG A 254 -5.94 1.49 -3.31
N PHE A 255 -5.72 1.91 -4.55
CA PHE A 255 -6.75 2.03 -5.58
C PHE A 255 -6.42 1.07 -6.72
N LYS A 256 -7.24 0.03 -6.91
CA LYS A 256 -6.93 -1.06 -7.86
C LYS A 256 -5.56 -1.67 -7.55
N ALA A 257 -4.62 -1.69 -8.49
CA ALA A 257 -3.26 -2.17 -8.24
C ALA A 257 -2.22 -1.06 -8.03
N VAL A 258 -2.68 0.18 -7.79
CA VAL A 258 -1.82 1.33 -7.45
C VAL A 258 -1.85 1.57 -5.95
N TYR A 259 -0.66 1.78 -5.38
CA TYR A 259 -0.47 2.09 -3.96
C TYR A 259 -0.03 3.54 -3.82
N TYR A 260 -0.63 4.23 -2.86
CA TYR A 260 -0.32 5.60 -2.50
C TYR A 260 0.21 5.62 -1.08
N ILE A 261 1.34 6.30 -0.90
CA ILE A 261 1.94 6.57 0.40
C ILE A 261 1.86 8.07 0.62
N VAL A 262 1.20 8.49 1.69
CA VAL A 262 1.02 9.90 2.04
C VAL A 262 1.74 10.15 3.35
N SER A 263 2.68 11.11 3.35
CA SER A 263 3.23 11.63 4.60
C SER A 263 2.41 12.83 5.06
N CYS A 264 1.99 12.79 6.31
CA CYS A 264 1.17 13.80 6.96
C CYS A 264 2.05 14.70 7.84
N LYS A 265 1.79 16.01 7.82
CA LYS A 265 2.49 17.00 8.62
C LYS A 265 1.46 17.98 9.19
N ALA A 266 1.00 17.70 10.41
CA ALA A 266 -0.07 18.43 11.06
C ALA A 266 0.43 19.49 12.06
N THR A 267 1.66 19.34 12.55
CA THR A 267 2.30 20.28 13.48
C THR A 267 3.53 20.87 12.82
N LYS A 268 3.79 22.17 13.04
CA LYS A 268 5.12 22.71 12.80
C LYS A 268 6.06 21.98 13.76
N LYS A 269 7.06 21.26 13.22
CA LYS A 269 8.18 20.81 14.05
C LYS A 269 8.70 22.07 14.75
N LYS A 270 8.73 22.08 16.09
CA LYS A 270 9.65 22.98 16.78
C LYS A 270 11.01 22.72 16.12
N GLU A 271 11.63 23.75 15.58
CA GLU A 271 13.00 23.65 15.11
C GLU A 271 13.78 23.00 16.25
N ILE A 272 14.28 21.79 15.99
CA ILE A 272 15.28 21.19 16.86
C ILE A 272 16.47 22.10 16.61
N ASN A 273 16.68 23.07 17.50
CA ASN A 273 17.87 23.90 17.49
C ASN A 273 19.05 22.96 17.32
N LYS A 274 19.86 23.28 16.31
CA LYS A 274 21.04 22.54 15.89
C LYS A 274 21.92 22.19 17.10
N ILE A 275 22.49 20.99 17.01
CA ILE A 275 23.59 20.44 17.82
C ILE A 275 24.57 21.54 18.23
#